data_AF-A0A2V7TEJ1-F1
#
_entry.id   AF-A0A2V7TEJ1-F1
#
_cell.length_a   1.000
_cell.length_b   1.000
_cell.length_c   1.000
_cell.angle_alpha   90.00
_cell.angle_beta   90.00
_cell.angle_gamma   90.00
#
_symmetry.space_group_name_H-M   'P 1'
#
loop_
_entity.id
_entity.type
_entity.pdbx_description
1 polymer ?
#
loop_
_entity_poly.entity_id
_entity_poly.type
_entity_poly.pdbx_seq_one_letter_code
_entity_poly.pdbx_strand_id
1 'polypeptide(L)'
;MFRNEREFADFVQKALHQAGHDVQREVPVGSRHRLDMLAVADGVRKGVEVKFTARGLLDDLTKSQALLRLFEVDEMYVCGPKVFMSEDVLALSASLGVGLLAVSDTGELHWLAKSKRLKPARLSLAGGYSAVVYPGGEARYHAAVFNMGEKTAVNVEVSMVPAGAFSAPQKSKARAQRATIDGGDKWEVDLACKVKNSTRPGKHPLMLTVRAANAERENSTVNYEVREAGGQ
;
A
#
# COMPACT_ATOMS: atom_id res chain seq x y z
N MET A 1 6.32 35.80 -15.84
CA MET A 1 7.51 35.03 -15.46
C MET A 1 7.57 34.96 -13.93
N PHE A 2 7.64 33.76 -13.36
CA PHE A 2 7.62 33.57 -11.90
C PHE A 2 9.00 33.90 -11.30
N ARG A 3 9.03 34.51 -10.12
CA ARG A 3 10.29 34.96 -9.49
C ARG A 3 10.95 33.87 -8.64
N ASN A 4 10.18 32.89 -8.17
CA ASN A 4 10.64 31.80 -7.33
C ASN A 4 9.67 30.60 -7.37
N GLU A 5 10.08 29.49 -6.76
CA GLU A 5 9.29 28.25 -6.71
C GLU A 5 7.97 28.41 -5.95
N ARG A 6 7.92 29.29 -4.94
CA ARG A 6 6.68 29.57 -4.19
C ARG A 6 5.61 30.21 -5.08
N GLU A 7 5.96 31.27 -5.80
CA GLU A 7 5.05 31.92 -6.76
C GLU A 7 4.60 30.94 -7.86
N PHE A 8 5.51 30.07 -8.29
CA PHE A 8 5.19 29.03 -9.26
C PHE A 8 4.17 28.02 -8.70
N ALA A 9 4.39 27.54 -7.48
CA ALA A 9 3.45 26.64 -6.80
C ALA A 9 2.09 27.31 -6.54
N ASP A 10 2.07 28.58 -6.11
CA ASP A 10 0.82 29.34 -5.93
C ASP A 10 0.02 29.42 -7.23
N PHE A 11 0.70 29.63 -8.36
CA PHE A 11 0.08 29.61 -9.68
C PHE A 11 -0.47 28.23 -10.05
N VAL A 12 0.32 27.16 -9.87
CA VAL A 12 -0.11 25.78 -10.18
C VAL A 12 -1.35 25.41 -9.36
N GLN A 13 -1.38 25.74 -8.07
CA GLN A 13 -2.55 25.52 -7.23
C GLN A 13 -3.79 26.22 -7.79
N LYS A 14 -3.67 27.51 -8.15
CA LYS A 14 -4.78 28.28 -8.71
C LYS A 14 -5.27 27.68 -10.04
N ALA A 15 -4.35 27.27 -10.90
CA ALA A 15 -4.68 26.65 -12.19
C ALA A 15 -5.40 25.30 -12.00
N LEU A 16 -4.96 24.48 -11.05
CA LEU A 16 -5.63 23.22 -10.71
C LEU A 16 -7.05 23.46 -10.15
N HIS A 17 -7.24 24.47 -9.30
CA HIS A 17 -8.58 24.88 -8.85
C HIS A 17 -9.48 25.33 -10.00
N GLN A 18 -8.96 26.14 -10.92
CA GLN A 18 -9.70 26.58 -12.11
C GLN A 18 -10.05 25.40 -13.03
N ALA A 19 -9.24 24.34 -13.03
CA ALA A 19 -9.50 23.08 -13.71
C ALA A 19 -10.49 22.16 -12.95
N GLY A 20 -11.08 22.61 -11.84
CA GLY A 20 -12.10 21.88 -11.10
C GLY A 20 -11.56 20.91 -10.04
N HIS A 21 -10.30 21.06 -9.61
CA HIS A 21 -9.74 20.27 -8.53
C HIS A 21 -9.92 20.94 -7.17
N ASP A 22 -10.24 20.15 -6.15
CA ASP A 22 -10.00 20.53 -4.75
C ASP A 22 -8.52 20.29 -4.43
N VAL A 23 -7.80 21.31 -3.96
CA VAL A 23 -6.33 21.27 -3.84
C VAL A 23 -5.91 21.59 -2.42
N GLN A 24 -5.18 20.64 -1.81
CA GLN A 24 -4.52 20.80 -0.52
C GLN A 24 -3.01 20.86 -0.72
N ARG A 25 -2.29 21.59 0.15
CA ARG A 25 -0.83 21.73 0.09
C ARG A 25 -0.14 21.04 1.24
N GLU A 26 1.12 20.66 1.04
CA GLU A 26 1.99 20.09 2.06
C GLU A 26 1.34 18.88 2.75
N VAL A 27 0.74 17.99 1.94
CA VAL A 27 -0.10 16.91 2.43
C VAL A 27 0.76 15.72 2.88
N PRO A 28 0.70 15.30 4.16
CA PRO A 28 1.42 14.13 4.61
C PRO A 28 0.85 12.88 3.94
N VAL A 29 1.75 12.04 3.39
CA VAL A 29 1.39 10.76 2.77
C VAL A 29 2.36 9.66 3.19
N GLY A 30 1.84 8.45 3.37
CA GLY A 30 2.60 7.38 3.99
C GLY A 30 3.13 7.79 5.37
N SER A 31 4.23 7.18 5.80
CA SER A 31 4.80 7.44 7.13
C SER A 31 5.92 8.48 7.15
N ARG A 32 6.46 8.87 5.98
CA ARG A 32 7.69 9.68 5.87
C ARG A 32 7.67 10.71 4.74
N HIS A 33 6.56 10.84 4.01
CA HIS A 33 6.51 11.69 2.83
C HIS A 33 5.50 12.81 3.01
N ARG A 34 5.70 13.86 2.22
CA ARG A 34 4.81 14.99 2.12
C ARG A 34 4.77 15.40 0.65
N LEU A 35 3.56 15.52 0.11
CA LEU A 35 3.33 16.03 -1.24
C LEU A 35 3.29 17.55 -1.20
N ASP A 36 3.88 18.20 -2.20
CA ASP A 36 3.68 19.64 -2.40
C ASP A 36 2.17 19.94 -2.53
N MET A 37 1.43 19.14 -3.31
CA MET A 37 -0.03 19.24 -3.43
C MET A 37 -0.73 17.89 -3.60
N LEU A 38 -1.96 17.83 -3.07
CA LEU A 38 -2.94 16.79 -3.38
C LEU A 38 -4.15 17.44 -4.06
N ALA A 39 -4.37 17.14 -5.33
CA ALA A 39 -5.48 17.64 -6.13
C ALA A 39 -6.52 16.54 -6.36
N VAL A 40 -7.77 16.76 -5.97
CA VAL A 40 -8.85 15.79 -6.05
C VAL A 40 -9.94 16.27 -7.02
N ALA A 41 -10.30 15.42 -7.98
CA ALA A 41 -11.52 15.58 -8.77
C ALA A 41 -12.07 14.22 -9.18
N ASP A 42 -13.39 14.11 -9.23
CA ASP A 42 -14.11 12.87 -9.58
C ASP A 42 -13.67 11.66 -8.73
N GLY A 43 -13.35 11.91 -7.45
CA GLY A 43 -12.84 10.90 -6.52
C GLY A 43 -11.40 10.45 -6.78
N VAL A 44 -10.70 11.05 -7.75
CA VAL A 44 -9.31 10.72 -8.10
C VAL A 44 -8.36 11.64 -7.36
N ARG A 45 -7.46 11.07 -6.55
CA ARG A 45 -6.43 11.79 -5.79
C ARG A 45 -5.14 11.88 -6.60
N LYS A 46 -4.81 13.08 -7.05
CA LYS A 46 -3.59 13.37 -7.83
C LYS A 46 -2.55 14.01 -6.93
N GLY A 47 -1.46 13.29 -6.66
CA GLY A 47 -0.28 13.91 -6.04
C GLY A 47 0.46 14.75 -7.08
N VAL A 48 0.89 15.95 -6.72
CA VAL A 48 1.63 16.85 -7.62
C VAL A 48 2.86 17.39 -6.88
N GLU A 49 4.06 17.05 -7.35
CA GLU A 49 5.29 17.72 -6.96
C GLU A 49 5.55 18.91 -7.89
N VAL A 50 5.92 20.06 -7.34
CA VAL A 50 6.14 21.28 -8.12
C VAL A 50 7.62 21.64 -8.11
N LYS A 51 8.24 21.76 -9.28
CA LYS A 51 9.67 22.11 -9.38
C LYS A 51 9.91 23.21 -10.39
N PHE A 52 10.69 24.20 -9.96
CA PHE A 52 11.01 25.38 -10.77
C PHE A 52 12.41 25.33 -11.42
N THR A 53 13.05 24.16 -11.42
CA THR A 53 14.35 23.93 -12.09
C THR A 53 14.34 22.63 -12.88
N ALA A 54 15.09 22.58 -13.99
CA ALA A 54 15.19 21.37 -14.82
C ALA A 54 15.74 20.16 -14.05
N ARG A 55 16.80 20.37 -13.24
CA ARG A 55 17.38 19.29 -12.43
C ARG A 55 16.41 18.79 -11.35
N GLY A 56 15.76 19.70 -10.63
CA GLY A 56 14.79 19.34 -9.60
C GLY A 56 13.61 18.55 -10.17
N LEU A 57 13.16 18.88 -11.39
CA LEU A 57 12.11 18.16 -12.08
C LEU A 57 12.49 16.69 -12.36
N LEU A 58 13.71 16.44 -12.86
CA LEU A 58 14.20 15.08 -13.12
C LEU A 58 14.36 14.26 -11.83
N ASP A 59 14.90 14.89 -10.78
CA ASP A 59 15.05 14.26 -9.47
C ASP A 59 13.68 13.84 -8.91
N ASP A 60 12.67 14.69 -9.07
CA ASP A 60 11.33 14.44 -8.54
C ASP A 60 10.50 13.48 -9.37
N LEU A 61 10.72 13.39 -10.70
CA LEU A 61 10.16 12.30 -11.49
C LEU A 61 10.57 10.95 -10.92
N THR A 62 11.86 10.81 -10.59
CA THR A 62 12.42 9.57 -10.04
C THR A 62 11.84 9.25 -8.65
N LYS A 63 11.76 10.25 -7.76
CA LYS A 63 11.18 10.06 -6.41
C LYS A 63 9.67 9.79 -6.44
N SER A 64 8.96 10.41 -7.37
CA SER A 64 7.50 10.31 -7.52
C SER A 64 7.04 8.89 -7.85
N GLN A 65 7.90 8.05 -8.41
CA GLN A 65 7.58 6.64 -8.63
C GLN A 65 7.25 5.91 -7.31
N ALA A 66 7.96 6.23 -6.21
CA ALA A 66 7.67 5.66 -4.90
C ALA A 66 6.35 6.21 -4.33
N LEU A 67 6.10 7.51 -4.49
CA LEU A 67 4.86 8.15 -4.05
C LEU A 67 3.63 7.62 -4.79
N LEU A 68 3.78 7.27 -6.07
CA LEU A 68 2.73 6.63 -6.87
C LEU A 68 2.28 5.27 -6.29
N ARG A 69 3.08 4.60 -5.46
CA ARG A 69 2.70 3.32 -4.82
C ARG A 69 1.86 3.50 -3.55
N LEU A 70 1.83 4.70 -2.98
CA LEU A 70 1.11 4.99 -1.76
C LEU A 70 -0.41 4.92 -1.99
N PHE A 71 -1.15 4.58 -0.93
CA PHE A 71 -2.59 4.36 -1.03
C PHE A 71 -3.38 5.68 -1.11
N GLU A 72 -2.79 6.77 -0.64
CA GLU A 72 -3.34 8.13 -0.64
C GLU A 72 -3.33 8.77 -2.04
N VAL A 73 -2.49 8.26 -2.94
CA VAL A 73 -2.26 8.80 -4.28
C VAL A 73 -2.83 7.81 -5.28
N ASP A 74 -3.73 8.23 -6.17
CA ASP A 74 -4.22 7.39 -7.27
C ASP A 74 -3.35 7.57 -8.51
N GLU A 75 -2.99 8.82 -8.79
CA GLU A 75 -2.15 9.28 -9.89
C GLU A 75 -1.08 10.24 -9.35
N MET A 76 0.12 10.20 -9.90
CA MET A 76 1.24 11.05 -9.46
C MET A 76 1.77 11.88 -10.62
N TYR A 77 1.97 13.17 -10.39
CA TYR A 77 2.44 14.12 -11.39
C TYR A 77 3.62 14.93 -10.88
N VAL A 78 4.51 15.31 -11.80
CA VAL A 78 5.49 16.37 -11.57
C VAL A 78 5.13 17.56 -12.45
N CYS A 79 5.11 18.76 -11.88
CA CYS A 79 4.77 20.00 -12.53
C CYS A 79 5.97 20.95 -12.60
N GLY A 80 6.26 21.49 -13.79
CA GLY A 80 7.35 22.45 -13.97
C GLY A 80 7.12 23.41 -15.14
N PRO A 81 8.02 24.39 -15.34
CA PRO A 81 8.00 25.23 -16.53
C PRO A 81 8.11 24.42 -17.82
N LYS A 82 7.29 24.75 -18.83
CA LYS A 82 7.23 24.05 -20.13
C LYS A 82 8.56 24.04 -20.86
N VAL A 83 9.39 25.07 -20.68
CA VAL A 83 10.75 25.15 -21.25
C VAL A 83 11.68 24.02 -20.78
N PHE A 84 11.37 23.35 -19.67
CA PHE A 84 12.14 22.19 -19.18
C PHE A 84 11.60 20.84 -19.68
N MET A 85 10.51 20.81 -20.45
CA MET A 85 9.82 19.59 -20.85
C MET A 85 10.31 19.09 -22.20
N SER A 86 11.53 18.55 -22.24
CA SER A 86 12.10 17.92 -23.43
C SER A 86 11.45 16.56 -23.75
N GLU A 87 11.73 16.01 -24.94
CA GLU A 87 11.32 14.65 -25.30
C GLU A 87 11.88 13.60 -24.32
N ASP A 88 13.10 13.77 -23.84
CA ASP A 88 13.71 12.89 -22.83
C ASP A 88 12.96 12.93 -21.50
N VAL A 89 12.47 14.10 -21.08
CA VAL A 89 11.66 14.26 -19.86
C VAL A 89 10.33 13.52 -20.01
N LEU A 90 9.69 13.63 -21.18
CA LEU A 90 8.46 12.91 -21.50
C LEU A 90 8.69 11.39 -21.52
N ALA A 91 9.78 10.93 -22.13
CA ALA A 91 10.16 9.52 -22.18
C ALA A 91 10.45 8.96 -20.78
N LEU A 92 11.17 9.71 -19.95
CA LEU A 92 11.45 9.33 -18.56
C LEU A 92 10.15 9.22 -17.75
N SER A 93 9.29 10.24 -17.81
CA SER A 93 7.96 10.25 -17.18
C SER A 93 7.15 9.00 -17.55
N ALA A 94 7.07 8.69 -18.85
CA ALA A 94 6.35 7.53 -19.34
C ALA A 94 6.92 6.21 -18.80
N SER A 95 8.26 6.06 -18.80
CA SER A 95 8.91 4.85 -18.28
C SER A 95 8.70 4.63 -16.78
N LEU A 96 8.54 5.71 -16.00
CA LEU A 96 8.28 5.67 -14.56
C LEU A 96 6.78 5.54 -14.23
N GLY A 97 5.90 5.81 -15.19
CA GLY A 97 4.44 5.87 -14.97
C GLY A 97 3.98 7.12 -14.21
N VAL A 98 4.84 8.13 -14.08
CA VAL A 98 4.54 9.42 -13.44
C VAL A 98 4.06 10.38 -14.51
N GLY A 99 2.95 11.07 -14.29
CA GLY A 99 2.42 12.05 -15.23
C GLY A 99 3.21 13.36 -15.22
N LEU A 100 2.99 14.18 -16.24
CA LEU A 100 3.63 15.49 -16.37
C LEU A 100 2.61 16.60 -16.57
N LEU A 101 2.79 17.65 -15.77
CA LEU A 101 2.13 18.92 -15.92
C LEU A 101 3.16 19.97 -16.31
N ALA A 102 2.77 20.91 -17.16
CA ALA A 102 3.65 21.99 -17.56
C ALA A 102 2.94 23.33 -17.56
N VAL A 103 3.64 24.38 -17.13
CA VAL A 103 3.15 25.75 -17.22
C VAL A 103 3.91 26.47 -18.34
N SER A 104 3.20 26.98 -19.34
CA SER A 104 3.79 27.80 -20.41
C SER A 104 4.30 29.16 -19.89
N ASP A 105 5.08 29.84 -20.71
CA ASP A 105 5.44 31.25 -20.52
C ASP A 105 4.22 32.20 -20.53
N THR A 106 3.16 31.83 -21.27
CA THR A 106 1.86 32.53 -21.27
C THR A 106 1.03 32.30 -20.00
N GLY A 107 1.47 31.41 -19.10
CA GLY A 107 0.74 31.11 -17.86
C GLY A 107 -0.46 30.19 -18.09
N GLU A 108 -0.31 29.18 -18.96
CA GLU A 108 -1.30 28.12 -19.17
C GLU A 108 -0.79 26.79 -18.61
N LEU A 109 -1.66 26.05 -17.91
CA LEU A 109 -1.37 24.70 -17.44
C LEU A 109 -1.69 23.68 -18.53
N HIS A 110 -0.73 22.81 -18.85
CA HIS A 110 -0.86 21.75 -19.83
C HIS A 110 -0.63 20.38 -19.19
N TRP A 111 -1.46 19.41 -19.56
CA TRP A 111 -1.29 18.00 -19.20
C TRP A 111 -0.50 17.30 -20.30
N LEU A 112 0.82 17.16 -20.11
CA LEU A 112 1.70 16.64 -21.15
C LEU A 112 1.76 15.12 -21.18
N ALA A 113 1.68 14.47 -20.01
CA ALA A 113 1.67 13.01 -19.90
C ALA A 113 0.71 12.57 -18.79
N LYS A 114 0.00 11.46 -19.03
CA LYS A 114 -0.90 10.86 -18.04
C LYS A 114 -0.11 9.98 -17.08
N SER A 115 -0.46 10.02 -15.80
CA SER A 115 0.07 9.06 -14.82
C SER A 115 -0.54 7.68 -15.04
N LYS A 116 0.24 6.63 -14.76
CA LYS A 116 -0.24 5.25 -14.70
C LYS A 116 -1.06 5.06 -13.43
N ARG A 117 -2.22 4.41 -13.56
CA ARG A 117 -2.98 3.90 -12.41
C ARG A 117 -2.47 2.51 -12.03
N LEU A 118 -1.89 2.41 -10.84
CA LEU A 118 -1.42 1.14 -10.29
C LEU A 118 -2.59 0.32 -9.75
N LYS A 119 -2.53 -1.00 -9.94
CA LYS A 119 -3.51 -1.92 -9.36
C LYS A 119 -3.56 -1.75 -7.82
N PRO A 120 -4.76 -1.63 -7.22
CA PRO A 120 -4.91 -1.57 -5.77
C PRO A 120 -4.24 -2.73 -5.05
N ALA A 121 -3.92 -2.54 -3.78
CA ALA A 121 -3.39 -3.60 -2.93
C ALA A 121 -4.38 -4.79 -2.91
N ARG A 122 -3.84 -6.00 -3.08
CA ARG A 122 -4.63 -7.23 -3.06
C ARG A 122 -3.87 -8.29 -2.28
N LEU A 123 -4.33 -8.60 -1.08
CA LEU A 123 -3.66 -9.59 -0.25
C LEU A 123 -4.07 -11.01 -0.66
N SER A 124 -3.11 -11.91 -0.62
CA SER A 124 -3.31 -13.36 -0.68
C SER A 124 -2.60 -14.05 0.48
N LEU A 125 -3.17 -15.12 1.02
CA LEU A 125 -2.63 -15.85 2.16
C LEU A 125 -2.31 -17.29 1.77
N ALA A 126 -1.04 -17.66 1.94
CA ALA A 126 -0.58 -19.05 1.89
C ALA A 126 0.23 -19.38 3.14
N GLY A 127 0.73 -20.60 3.21
CA GLY A 127 1.56 -21.03 4.34
C GLY A 127 1.59 -22.53 4.54
N GLY A 128 2.30 -22.93 5.59
CA GLY A 128 2.46 -24.33 5.98
C GLY A 128 2.17 -24.57 7.46
N TYR A 129 1.76 -25.79 7.80
CA TYR A 129 1.51 -26.19 9.19
C TYR A 129 1.70 -27.70 9.37
N SER A 130 2.03 -28.10 10.59
CA SER A 130 1.90 -29.50 11.00
C SER A 130 0.44 -29.79 11.29
N ALA A 131 -0.20 -30.61 10.45
CA ALA A 131 -1.61 -30.93 10.61
C ALA A 131 -1.91 -31.67 11.91
N VAL A 132 -0.99 -32.48 12.42
CA VAL A 132 -1.21 -33.25 13.65
C VAL A 132 -0.82 -32.43 14.88
N VAL A 133 -1.74 -32.34 15.84
CA VAL A 133 -1.57 -31.68 17.15
C VAL A 133 -2.21 -32.52 18.26
N TYR A 134 -1.94 -32.15 19.51
CA TYR A 134 -2.44 -32.86 20.69
C TYR A 134 -3.16 -31.89 21.63
N PRO A 135 -4.14 -32.36 22.43
CA PRO A 135 -4.76 -31.56 23.49
C PRO A 135 -3.69 -30.95 24.42
N GLY A 136 -3.84 -29.66 24.75
CA GLY A 136 -2.85 -28.90 25.53
C GLY A 136 -1.64 -28.40 24.74
N GLY A 137 -1.44 -28.90 23.51
CA GLY A 137 -0.36 -28.49 22.61
C GLY A 137 -0.62 -27.15 21.91
N GLU A 138 0.18 -26.90 20.88
CA GLU A 138 0.09 -25.69 20.04
C GLU A 138 -0.20 -26.05 18.58
N ALA A 139 -1.18 -25.37 18.01
CA ALA A 139 -1.39 -25.32 16.58
C ALA A 139 -0.56 -24.16 16.02
N ARG A 140 0.49 -24.48 15.26
CA ARG A 140 1.38 -23.49 14.62
C ARG A 140 1.13 -23.42 13.13
N TYR A 141 1.17 -22.21 12.57
CA TYR A 141 1.04 -21.96 11.14
C TYR A 141 2.10 -20.95 10.72
N HIS A 142 2.90 -21.31 9.73
CA HIS A 142 3.85 -20.41 9.08
C HIS A 142 3.13 -19.69 7.95
N ALA A 143 2.67 -18.46 8.20
CA ALA A 143 1.91 -17.67 7.25
C ALA A 143 2.84 -16.95 6.28
N ALA A 144 2.46 -16.94 5.00
CA ALA A 144 3.02 -16.10 3.95
C ALA A 144 1.90 -15.24 3.37
N VAL A 145 1.96 -13.94 3.63
CA VAL A 145 1.03 -12.92 3.09
C VAL A 145 1.69 -12.27 1.88
N PHE A 146 1.05 -12.31 0.72
CA PHE A 146 1.54 -11.68 -0.50
C PHE A 146 0.66 -10.50 -0.87
N ASN A 147 1.25 -9.39 -1.29
CA ASN A 147 0.52 -8.32 -1.93
C ASN A 147 0.61 -8.47 -3.46
N MET A 148 -0.44 -9.02 -4.05
CA MET A 148 -0.58 -9.25 -5.50
C MET A 148 -0.94 -7.97 -6.28
N GLY A 149 -1.12 -6.85 -5.57
CA GLY A 149 -1.34 -5.53 -6.15
C GLY A 149 -0.03 -4.81 -6.49
N GLU A 150 -0.14 -3.60 -7.04
CA GLU A 150 1.00 -2.72 -7.30
C GLU A 150 1.13 -1.60 -6.24
N LYS A 151 0.02 -1.22 -5.61
CA LYS A 151 -0.02 -0.30 -4.46
C LYS A 151 0.42 -0.97 -3.17
N THR A 152 1.04 -0.21 -2.27
CA THR A 152 1.42 -0.66 -0.93
C THR A 152 0.18 -0.93 -0.07
N ALA A 153 0.13 -2.10 0.56
CA ALA A 153 -0.87 -2.43 1.58
C ALA A 153 -0.44 -1.80 2.91
N VAL A 154 -1.37 -1.19 3.65
CA VAL A 154 -1.10 -0.50 4.91
C VAL A 154 -1.87 -1.11 6.09
N ASN A 155 -1.25 -1.09 7.28
CA ASN A 155 -1.79 -1.64 8.52
C ASN A 155 -2.24 -3.11 8.34
N VAL A 156 -1.32 -3.93 7.82
CA VAL A 156 -1.60 -5.34 7.51
C VAL A 156 -1.62 -6.15 8.79
N GLU A 157 -2.68 -6.92 9.00
CA GLU A 157 -2.83 -7.86 10.10
C GLU A 157 -3.12 -9.25 9.55
N VAL A 158 -2.37 -10.24 10.02
CA VAL A 158 -2.68 -11.66 9.80
C VAL A 158 -2.97 -12.32 11.13
N SER A 159 -4.02 -13.14 11.19
CA SER A 159 -4.43 -13.79 12.43
C SER A 159 -5.07 -15.16 12.21
N MET A 160 -4.85 -16.03 13.18
CA MET A 160 -5.72 -17.17 13.45
C MET A 160 -6.96 -16.67 14.20
N VAL A 161 -8.13 -17.23 13.91
CA VAL A 161 -9.38 -16.95 14.62
C VAL A 161 -9.72 -18.17 15.48
N PRO A 162 -9.34 -18.16 16.78
CA PRO A 162 -9.57 -19.30 17.65
C PRO A 162 -11.06 -19.51 17.87
N ALA A 163 -11.51 -20.73 17.56
CA ALA A 163 -12.86 -21.21 17.83
C ALA A 163 -12.78 -22.72 18.13
N GLY A 164 -13.83 -23.28 18.72
CA GLY A 164 -13.93 -24.72 18.97
C GLY A 164 -12.74 -25.25 19.80
N ALA A 165 -11.91 -26.09 19.17
CA ALA A 165 -10.70 -26.69 19.73
C ALA A 165 -9.61 -25.70 20.14
N PHE A 166 -9.62 -24.48 19.59
CA PHE A 166 -8.50 -23.54 19.73
C PHE A 166 -8.83 -22.39 20.68
N SER A 167 -7.78 -21.87 21.32
CA SER A 167 -7.83 -20.68 22.17
C SER A 167 -6.57 -19.84 22.00
N ALA A 168 -6.69 -18.54 22.22
CA ALA A 168 -5.58 -17.59 22.19
C ALA A 168 -5.54 -16.81 23.51
N PRO A 169 -4.48 -16.96 24.31
CA PRO A 169 -4.23 -16.05 25.43
C PRO A 169 -4.14 -14.59 24.96
N GLN A 170 -4.42 -13.65 25.87
CA GLN A 170 -4.42 -12.19 25.59
C GLN A 170 -3.08 -11.66 25.02
N LYS A 171 -1.96 -12.34 25.30
CA LYS A 171 -0.62 -12.03 24.77
C LYS A 171 -0.07 -13.17 23.89
N SER A 172 -0.90 -13.72 23.00
CA SER A 172 -0.49 -14.85 22.16
C SER A 172 0.00 -14.42 20.78
N LYS A 173 0.76 -15.31 20.13
CA LYS A 173 1.17 -15.21 18.73
C LYS A 173 0.05 -15.59 17.76
N ALA A 174 -1.22 -15.51 18.16
CA ALA A 174 -2.35 -15.81 17.28
C ALA A 174 -2.56 -14.73 16.21
N ARG A 175 -1.89 -13.58 16.35
CA ARG A 175 -1.97 -12.42 15.48
C ARG A 175 -0.60 -11.80 15.31
N ALA A 176 -0.33 -11.29 14.13
CA ALA A 176 0.81 -10.43 13.83
C ALA A 176 0.36 -9.22 13.01
N GLN A 177 1.10 -8.12 13.14
CA GLN A 177 0.88 -6.90 12.36
C GLN A 177 2.16 -6.46 11.67
N ARG A 178 2.00 -5.83 10.50
CA ARG A 178 3.07 -5.17 9.76
C ARG A 178 2.55 -3.85 9.21
N ALA A 179 3.34 -2.79 9.36
CA ALA A 179 2.93 -1.45 8.95
C ALA A 179 2.63 -1.39 7.44
N THR A 180 3.49 -1.98 6.61
CA THR A 180 3.34 -1.98 5.16
C THR A 180 3.81 -3.27 4.50
N ILE A 181 3.23 -3.59 3.34
CA ILE A 181 3.74 -4.56 2.37
C ILE A 181 3.65 -3.93 0.98
N ASP A 182 4.77 -3.72 0.32
CA ASP A 182 4.80 -3.11 -1.01
C ASP A 182 4.16 -4.01 -2.07
N GLY A 183 3.75 -3.42 -3.20
CA GLY A 183 3.14 -4.18 -4.29
C GLY A 183 4.13 -5.17 -4.90
N GLY A 184 3.73 -6.43 -5.01
CA GLY A 184 4.58 -7.54 -5.48
C GLY A 184 5.39 -8.22 -4.37
N ASP A 185 5.43 -7.66 -3.17
CA ASP A 185 6.20 -8.20 -2.05
C ASP A 185 5.40 -9.19 -1.20
N LYS A 186 6.13 -9.85 -0.28
CA LYS A 186 5.57 -10.77 0.71
C LYS A 186 6.03 -10.50 2.13
N TRP A 187 5.27 -11.03 3.09
CA TRP A 187 5.58 -11.06 4.51
C TRP A 187 5.35 -12.45 5.08
N GLU A 188 6.38 -13.01 5.70
CA GLU A 188 6.31 -14.30 6.39
C GLU A 188 6.31 -14.11 7.90
N VAL A 189 5.46 -14.87 8.60
CA VAL A 189 5.34 -14.81 10.06
C VAL A 189 4.75 -16.09 10.64
N ASP A 190 5.27 -16.50 11.80
CA ASP A 190 4.73 -17.63 12.56
C ASP A 190 3.57 -17.19 13.45
N LEU A 191 2.46 -17.92 13.34
CA LEU A 191 1.28 -17.78 14.18
C LEU A 191 1.09 -19.03 15.04
N ALA A 192 0.52 -18.85 16.24
CA ALA A 192 0.23 -19.96 17.14
C ALA A 192 -1.04 -19.76 17.98
N CYS A 193 -1.83 -20.82 18.11
CA CYS A 193 -2.94 -20.96 19.05
C CYS A 193 -2.74 -22.17 19.97
N LYS A 194 -3.33 -22.13 21.17
CA LYS A 194 -3.40 -23.28 22.08
C LYS A 194 -4.53 -24.21 21.68
N VAL A 195 -4.25 -25.52 21.68
CA VAL A 195 -5.28 -26.56 21.60
C VAL A 195 -5.82 -26.81 23.00
N LYS A 196 -7.13 -26.70 23.21
CA LYS A 196 -7.73 -26.88 24.54
C LYS A 196 -7.49 -28.31 25.04
N ASN A 197 -7.21 -28.48 26.34
CA ASN A 197 -7.01 -29.79 26.97
C ASN A 197 -8.23 -30.73 26.79
N SER A 198 -9.43 -30.17 26.73
CA SER A 198 -10.69 -30.93 26.57
C SER A 198 -11.04 -31.26 25.11
N THR A 199 -10.16 -30.96 24.16
CA THR A 199 -10.43 -31.19 22.73
C THR A 199 -10.45 -32.68 22.43
N ARG A 200 -11.55 -33.16 21.84
CA ARG A 200 -11.67 -34.56 21.40
C ARG A 200 -10.83 -34.83 20.15
N PRO A 201 -10.32 -36.06 19.96
CA PRO A 201 -9.65 -36.45 18.72
C PRO A 201 -10.52 -36.22 17.48
N GLY A 202 -9.89 -35.89 16.36
CA GLY A 202 -10.56 -35.62 15.09
C GLY A 202 -10.05 -34.39 14.36
N LYS A 203 -10.65 -34.06 13.22
CA LYS A 203 -10.29 -32.87 12.43
C LYS A 203 -11.03 -31.65 12.96
N HIS A 204 -10.28 -30.58 13.23
CA HIS A 204 -10.81 -29.31 13.72
C HIS A 204 -10.37 -28.17 12.79
N PRO A 205 -11.32 -27.41 12.21
CA PRO A 205 -10.98 -26.27 11.37
C PRO A 205 -10.47 -25.10 12.20
N LEU A 206 -9.45 -24.41 11.68
CA LEU A 206 -8.97 -23.14 12.18
C LEU A 206 -8.97 -22.14 11.02
N MET A 207 -9.74 -21.06 11.18
CA MET A 207 -9.79 -19.99 10.19
C MET A 207 -8.58 -19.06 10.38
N LEU A 208 -7.93 -18.73 9.27
CA LEU A 208 -6.95 -17.66 9.17
C LEU A 208 -7.56 -16.48 8.43
N THR A 209 -7.16 -15.28 8.80
CA THR A 209 -7.64 -14.05 8.18
C THR A 209 -6.47 -13.11 7.94
N VAL A 210 -6.48 -12.43 6.80
CA VAL A 210 -5.60 -11.31 6.53
C VAL A 210 -6.43 -10.08 6.20
N ARG A 211 -6.04 -8.94 6.75
CA ARG A 211 -6.72 -7.65 6.58
C ARG A 211 -5.67 -6.56 6.38
N ALA A 212 -6.04 -5.53 5.62
CA ALA A 212 -5.32 -4.26 5.56
C ALA A 212 -6.34 -3.13 5.56
N ALA A 213 -5.92 -1.90 5.87
CA ALA A 213 -6.83 -0.76 5.88
C ALA A 213 -7.27 -0.36 4.45
N ASN A 214 -6.53 -0.74 3.42
CA ASN A 214 -6.75 -0.37 2.02
C ASN A 214 -6.88 -1.56 1.06
N ALA A 215 -7.17 -2.76 1.56
CA ALA A 215 -7.40 -3.94 0.72
C ALA A 215 -8.57 -4.78 1.27
N GLU A 216 -9.20 -5.55 0.39
CA GLU A 216 -10.23 -6.50 0.81
C GLU A 216 -9.67 -7.54 1.78
N ARG A 217 -10.51 -7.94 2.73
CA ARG A 217 -10.20 -9.02 3.66
C ARG A 217 -10.22 -10.35 2.92
N GLU A 218 -9.23 -11.18 3.22
CA GLU A 218 -9.19 -12.56 2.75
C GLU A 218 -9.19 -13.52 3.95
N ASN A 219 -9.79 -14.68 3.75
CA ASN A 219 -9.85 -15.74 4.74
C ASN A 219 -9.38 -17.06 4.11
N SER A 220 -8.74 -17.89 4.92
CA SER A 220 -8.42 -19.28 4.59
C SER A 220 -8.82 -20.18 5.76
N THR A 221 -9.06 -21.46 5.51
CA THR A 221 -9.34 -22.43 6.57
C THR A 221 -8.38 -23.60 6.45
N VAL A 222 -7.74 -23.94 7.56
CA VAL A 222 -6.88 -25.11 7.67
C VAL A 222 -7.50 -26.11 8.64
N ASN A 223 -7.14 -27.38 8.52
CA ASN A 223 -7.70 -28.43 9.37
C ASN A 223 -6.56 -29.10 10.15
N TYR A 224 -6.57 -28.95 11.47
CA TYR A 224 -5.68 -29.72 12.33
C TYR A 224 -6.36 -31.01 12.76
N GLU A 225 -5.62 -32.11 12.69
CA GLU A 225 -5.98 -33.40 13.25
C GLU A 225 -5.50 -33.46 14.69
N VAL A 226 -6.44 -33.44 15.63
CA VAL A 226 -6.15 -33.64 17.06
C VAL A 226 -6.10 -35.14 17.32
N ARG A 227 -5.01 -35.63 17.91
CA ARG A 227 -4.85 -37.01 18.35
C ARG A 227 -4.72 -37.09 19.86
N GLU A 228 -5.01 -38.25 20.43
CA GLU A 228 -4.72 -38.50 21.84
C GLU A 228 -3.21 -38.36 22.07
N ALA A 229 -2.82 -37.73 23.17
CA ALA A 229 -1.44 -37.77 23.62
C ALA A 229 -1.15 -39.24 23.96
N GLY A 230 -0.24 -39.88 23.21
CA GLY A 230 0.10 -41.29 23.46
C GLY A 230 0.49 -41.48 24.92
N GLY A 231 -0.18 -42.40 25.61
CA GLY A 231 0.22 -42.81 26.95
C GLY A 231 1.63 -43.39 26.90
N GLN A 232 2.53 -42.79 27.68
CA GLN A 232 3.68 -43.52 28.21
C GLN A 232 3.25 -44.26 29.47
#